data_AF-A0A843GER8-F1
#
_entry.id   AF-A0A843GER8-F1
#
_cell.length_a   1.000
_cell.length_b   1.000
_cell.length_c   1.000
_cell.angle_alpha   90.00
_cell.angle_beta   90.00
_cell.angle_gamma   90.00
#
_symmetry.space_group_name_H-M   'P 1'
#
loop_
_entity.id
_entity.type
_entity.pdbx_description
1 polymer ?
#
loop_
_entity_poly.entity_id
_entity_poly.type
_entity_poly.pdbx_seq_one_letter_code
_entity_poly.pdbx_strand_id
1 'polypeptide(L)'
;MFKNKNIIYITDYKVMNKHLKFCKENRLPAPSENWAKLQRIPKAYYTISVLYTRIILRYQGNGNPYTEYIFNLDGGKNTQQISGLRTFNLLQRMSNKGVVDLSNNYKYYDKEFEHWKIGHIAGLIYFNPKYNGQRFDNCYEYDRNNSYSAAMLEPIPNTKVEPRLNGTVKKGEIGFREMSRGYTDEIFLYAVFEEGRLADYIFPAIESPFKKFVEYYYKKREKTKNKQEQEKMKQILNYSIGYIRRKNPFIHSCILSRARYYIEDLIDENTLYSNTDSIVSLGRRLDLEKKLGHNIGDFKIKHKGNFAYNDSGYQWNKEIPSVRGRSKQWFKNAFPNGFDLLTDRLPYIEANKFIYNEEKGEIEYAAKSIEDEETL
;
A
#
# COMPACT_ATOMS: atom_id res chain seq x y z
N MET A 1 4.05 13.11 -18.91
CA MET A 1 4.14 14.12 -17.83
C MET A 1 2.72 14.42 -17.32
N PHE A 2 2.18 13.62 -16.39
CA PHE A 2 0.85 13.88 -15.82
C PHE A 2 1.00 14.88 -14.67
N LYS A 3 0.67 16.15 -14.91
CA LYS A 3 0.52 17.13 -13.82
C LYS A 3 -0.62 16.66 -12.92
N ASN A 4 -0.29 16.23 -11.69
CA ASN A 4 -1.27 16.01 -10.62
C ASN A 4 -1.96 17.34 -10.28
N LYS A 5 -3.00 17.68 -11.04
CA LYS A 5 -3.75 18.95 -10.93
C LYS A 5 -5.18 18.76 -10.41
N ASN A 6 -5.42 17.80 -9.51
CA ASN A 6 -6.73 17.63 -8.88
C ASN A 6 -6.64 17.78 -7.36
N ILE A 7 -6.11 18.93 -6.93
CA ILE A 7 -6.29 19.42 -5.57
C ILE A 7 -7.45 20.43 -5.62
N ILE A 8 -8.63 20.05 -5.12
CA ILE A 8 -9.73 21.01 -4.94
C ILE A 8 -9.55 21.64 -3.55
N TYR A 9 -9.46 22.96 -3.54
CA TYR A 9 -9.39 23.77 -2.34
C TYR A 9 -10.82 24.13 -1.95
N ILE A 10 -11.37 23.56 -0.87
CA ILE A 10 -12.68 24.00 -0.38
C ILE A 10 -12.44 24.95 0.79
N THR A 11 -12.63 26.23 0.52
CA THR A 11 -12.49 27.32 1.49
C THR A 11 -13.83 27.89 1.95
N ASP A 12 -14.96 27.40 1.41
CA ASP A 12 -16.29 27.96 1.65
C ASP A 12 -17.26 26.95 2.30
N TYR A 13 -17.86 27.38 3.41
CA TYR A 13 -18.86 26.66 4.20
C TYR A 13 -20.11 26.33 3.39
N LYS A 14 -20.48 27.18 2.42
CA LYS A 14 -21.62 26.93 1.52
C LYS A 14 -21.36 25.72 0.62
N VAL A 15 -20.13 25.55 0.13
CA VAL A 15 -19.73 24.42 -0.72
C VAL A 15 -19.72 23.12 0.10
N MET A 16 -19.21 23.16 1.33
CA MET A 16 -19.21 21.99 2.22
C MET A 16 -20.63 21.54 2.61
N ASN A 17 -21.54 22.47 2.92
CA ASN A 17 -22.93 22.13 3.23
C ASN A 17 -23.70 21.61 2.02
N LYS A 18 -23.45 22.17 0.82
CA LYS A 18 -23.99 21.62 -0.44
C LYS A 18 -23.50 20.19 -0.68
N HIS A 19 -22.23 19.91 -0.43
CA HIS A 19 -21.68 18.56 -0.55
C HIS A 19 -22.28 17.58 0.48
N LEU A 20 -22.44 17.99 1.74
CA LEU A 20 -23.12 17.18 2.77
C LEU A 20 -24.57 16.87 2.37
N LYS A 21 -25.28 17.86 1.81
CA LYS A 21 -26.64 17.70 1.29
C LYS A 21 -26.68 16.72 0.12
N PHE A 22 -25.79 16.88 -0.86
CA PHE A 22 -25.64 15.95 -1.99
C PHE A 22 -25.38 14.51 -1.53
N CYS A 23 -24.48 14.32 -0.57
CA CYS A 23 -24.20 13.00 -0.01
C CYS A 23 -25.43 12.40 0.68
N LYS A 24 -26.19 13.22 1.42
CA LYS A 24 -27.43 12.79 2.09
C LYS A 24 -28.51 12.39 1.07
N GLU A 25 -28.70 13.18 0.02
CA GLU A 25 -29.70 12.95 -1.04
C GLU A 25 -29.38 11.67 -1.86
N ASN A 26 -28.11 11.42 -2.12
CA ASN A 26 -27.65 10.28 -2.92
C ASN A 26 -27.27 9.05 -2.08
N ARG A 27 -27.60 9.04 -0.77
CA ARG A 27 -27.25 7.97 0.19
C ARG A 27 -25.76 7.62 0.21
N LEU A 28 -24.91 8.60 -0.08
CA LEU A 28 -23.47 8.48 -0.01
C LEU A 28 -23.00 8.69 1.44
N PRO A 29 -21.90 8.04 1.87
CA PRO A 29 -21.35 8.25 3.20
C PRO A 29 -20.88 9.72 3.39
N ALA A 30 -21.46 10.43 4.36
CA ALA A 30 -21.14 11.83 4.66
C ALA A 30 -20.32 11.98 5.96
N PRO A 31 -19.47 13.02 6.11
CA PRO A 31 -18.97 13.48 7.41
C PRO A 31 -20.12 13.72 8.42
N SER A 32 -19.85 13.60 9.72
CA SER A 32 -20.90 13.70 10.75
C SER A 32 -21.54 15.10 10.82
N GLU A 33 -22.84 15.17 11.14
CA GLU A 33 -23.62 16.42 11.22
C GLU A 33 -23.05 17.46 12.22
N ASN A 34 -22.18 17.05 13.13
CA ASN A 34 -21.51 17.94 14.09
C ASN A 34 -20.50 18.93 13.44
N TRP A 35 -20.17 18.76 12.15
CA TRP A 35 -19.24 19.63 11.43
C TRP A 35 -19.86 20.96 11.00
N ALA A 36 -21.19 20.99 10.82
CA ALA A 36 -21.96 22.20 10.50
C ALA A 36 -22.05 23.20 11.66
N LYS A 37 -21.39 22.92 12.79
CA LYS A 37 -21.39 23.78 13.99
C LYS A 37 -20.04 24.47 14.26
N LEU A 38 -19.02 24.24 13.43
CA LEU A 38 -17.70 24.83 13.61
C LEU A 38 -17.68 26.29 13.07
N GLN A 39 -17.40 27.27 13.94
CA GLN A 39 -17.40 28.71 13.63
C GLN A 39 -16.25 29.18 12.72
N ARG A 40 -15.22 28.36 12.50
CA ARG A 40 -14.11 28.66 11.57
C ARG A 40 -13.91 27.46 10.65
N ILE A 41 -13.95 27.70 9.35
CA ILE A 41 -13.67 26.69 8.33
C ILE A 41 -12.15 26.45 8.33
N PRO A 42 -11.68 25.26 8.69
CA PRO A 42 -10.29 24.88 8.56
C PRO A 42 -9.95 24.67 7.08
N LYS A 43 -8.70 24.96 6.70
CA LYS A 43 -8.21 24.68 5.34
C LYS A 43 -8.34 23.17 5.10
N ALA A 44 -9.26 22.80 4.22
CA ALA A 44 -9.46 21.43 3.77
C ALA A 44 -9.00 21.33 2.32
N TYR A 45 -8.11 20.38 2.05
CA TYR A 45 -7.69 20.08 0.69
C TYR A 45 -8.19 18.69 0.31
N TYR A 46 -8.77 18.62 -0.87
CA TYR A 46 -9.27 17.39 -1.48
C TYR A 46 -8.20 16.93 -2.44
N THR A 47 -7.67 15.73 -2.25
CA THR A 47 -6.91 15.09 -3.32
C THR A 47 -7.83 14.05 -3.95
N ILE A 48 -8.30 14.32 -5.17
CA ILE A 48 -8.98 13.32 -5.99
C ILE A 48 -7.89 12.60 -6.76
N SER A 49 -7.52 11.41 -6.26
CA SER A 49 -6.69 10.52 -7.05
C SER A 49 -7.54 9.91 -8.14
N VAL A 50 -7.52 10.49 -9.34
CA VAL A 50 -8.25 10.03 -10.54
C VAL A 50 -7.96 8.55 -10.88
N LEU A 51 -6.84 8.02 -10.38
CA LEU A 51 -6.44 6.63 -10.59
C LEU A 51 -7.09 5.61 -9.64
N TYR A 52 -7.80 6.03 -8.59
CA TYR A 52 -8.30 5.11 -7.57
C TYR A 52 -9.66 5.53 -7.02
N THR A 53 -10.45 4.54 -6.62
CA THR A 53 -11.82 4.63 -6.09
C THR A 53 -11.93 5.36 -4.75
N ARG A 54 -11.11 6.39 -4.47
CA ARG A 54 -11.04 7.07 -3.18
C ARG A 54 -10.91 8.59 -3.27
N ILE A 55 -11.64 9.28 -2.41
CA ILE A 55 -11.40 10.70 -2.08
C ILE A 55 -10.69 10.75 -0.72
N ILE A 56 -9.58 11.48 -0.63
CA ILE A 56 -8.90 11.75 0.64
C ILE A 56 -9.11 13.22 1.00
N LEU A 57 -9.73 13.47 2.16
CA LEU A 57 -9.85 14.80 2.76
C LEU A 57 -8.76 14.95 3.81
N ARG A 58 -7.96 16.00 3.70
CA ARG A 58 -6.98 16.39 4.72
C ARG A 58 -7.44 17.65 5.42
N TYR A 59 -7.55 17.59 6.73
CA TYR A 59 -7.97 18.68 7.61
C TYR A 59 -6.78 19.18 8.42
N GLN A 60 -6.49 20.48 8.42
CA GLN A 60 -5.54 21.11 9.35
C GLN A 60 -6.29 22.05 10.31
N GLY A 61 -6.33 21.70 11.59
CA GLY A 61 -6.80 22.60 12.64
C GLY A 61 -5.66 23.46 13.16
N ASN A 62 -5.98 24.61 13.77
CA ASN A 62 -5.00 25.49 14.40
C ASN A 62 -4.10 24.71 15.38
N GLY A 63 -2.86 24.44 14.97
CA GLY A 63 -1.83 23.77 15.78
C GLY A 63 -1.87 22.24 15.84
N ASN A 64 -2.73 21.55 15.10
CA ASN A 64 -2.80 20.07 15.10
C ASN A 64 -2.36 19.45 13.76
N PRO A 65 -1.74 18.25 13.79
CA PRO A 65 -1.36 17.51 12.57
C PRO A 65 -2.61 17.12 11.77
N TYR A 66 -2.44 16.96 10.45
CA TYR A 66 -3.53 16.69 9.53
C TYR A 66 -4.40 15.49 9.96
N THR A 67 -5.73 15.67 9.99
CA THR A 67 -6.69 14.57 10.07
C THR A 67 -7.08 14.15 8.66
N GLU A 68 -6.80 12.88 8.29
CA GLU A 68 -7.14 12.29 6.98
C GLU A 68 -8.48 11.54 7.06
N TYR A 69 -9.42 11.85 6.16
CA TYR A 69 -10.65 11.08 5.94
C TYR A 69 -10.61 10.46 4.55
N ILE A 70 -10.93 9.17 4.45
CA ILE A 70 -10.89 8.41 3.20
C ILE A 70 -12.31 7.95 2.87
N PHE A 71 -12.82 8.37 1.72
CA PHE A 71 -14.13 7.99 1.17
C PHE A 71 -13.88 7.04 0.01
N ASN A 72 -14.59 5.91 -0.05
CA ASN A 72 -14.52 5.04 -1.22
C ASN A 72 -15.66 5.40 -2.21
N LEU A 73 -15.28 5.81 -3.42
CA LEU A 73 -16.18 6.14 -4.53
C LEU A 73 -16.93 4.93 -5.10
N ASP A 74 -16.50 3.72 -4.77
CA ASP A 74 -17.12 2.46 -5.21
C ASP A 74 -18.19 1.94 -4.24
N GLY A 75 -18.57 2.73 -3.23
CA GLY A 75 -19.52 2.33 -2.19
C GLY A 75 -18.96 1.28 -1.20
N GLY A 76 -17.67 0.95 -1.28
CA GLY A 76 -17.02 0.02 -0.38
C GLY A 76 -17.03 0.52 1.07
N LYS A 77 -17.38 -0.36 2.02
CA LYS A 77 -17.34 -0.03 3.46
C LYS A 77 -15.93 0.41 3.86
N ASN A 78 -15.83 1.51 4.60
CA ASN A 78 -14.55 1.89 5.18
C ASN A 78 -14.18 0.90 6.29
N THR A 79 -13.16 0.08 6.05
CA THR A 79 -12.69 -0.95 6.98
C THR A 79 -11.59 -0.43 7.92
N GLN A 80 -11.14 0.82 7.75
CA GLN A 80 -10.10 1.40 8.58
C GLN A 80 -10.58 1.63 10.01
N GLN A 81 -9.93 0.93 10.96
CA GLN A 81 -10.21 1.01 12.39
C GLN A 81 -9.26 1.97 13.12
N ILE A 82 -8.12 2.30 12.50
CA ILE A 82 -7.08 3.13 13.10
C ILE A 82 -6.27 3.90 12.03
N SER A 83 -5.87 5.13 12.36
CA SER A 83 -5.07 5.98 11.46
C SER A 83 -3.58 5.62 11.48
N GLY A 84 -2.89 5.80 10.35
CA GLY A 84 -1.45 5.52 10.23
C GLY A 84 -0.61 6.28 11.27
N LEU A 85 -0.88 7.57 11.50
CA LEU A 85 -0.19 8.36 12.53
C LEU A 85 -0.36 7.76 13.93
N ARG A 86 -1.57 7.29 14.27
CA ARG A 86 -1.81 6.66 15.58
C ARG A 86 -1.03 5.35 15.71
N THR A 87 -0.97 4.54 14.65
CA THR A 87 -0.17 3.30 14.64
C THR A 87 1.33 3.59 14.79
N PHE A 88 1.84 4.63 14.13
CA PHE A 88 3.23 5.07 14.27
C PHE A 88 3.56 5.57 15.67
N ASN A 89 2.66 6.32 16.30
CA ASN A 89 2.86 6.76 17.68
C ASN A 89 2.92 5.59 18.67
N LEU A 90 2.16 4.52 18.43
CA LEU A 90 2.25 3.29 19.22
C LEU A 90 3.61 2.60 19.02
N LEU A 91 4.06 2.49 17.76
CA LEU A 91 5.39 1.98 17.42
C LEU A 91 6.49 2.75 18.15
N GLN A 92 6.50 4.09 18.05
CA GLN A 92 7.50 4.94 18.68
C GLN A 92 7.52 4.81 20.20
N ARG A 93 6.35 4.72 20.84
CA ARG A 93 6.26 4.52 22.30
C ARG A 93 6.86 3.18 22.73
N MET A 94 6.55 2.10 22.01
CA MET A 94 7.01 0.75 22.38
C MET A 94 8.46 0.48 21.98
N SER A 95 8.99 1.22 21.01
CA SER A 95 10.38 1.12 20.52
C SER A 95 11.32 2.16 21.14
N ASN A 96 10.88 2.89 22.18
CA ASN A 96 11.64 3.97 22.82
C ASN A 96 12.17 5.01 21.80
N LYS A 97 11.28 5.47 20.91
CA LYS A 97 11.58 6.36 19.78
C LYS A 97 12.63 5.75 18.84
N GLY A 98 12.43 4.48 18.47
CA GLY A 98 13.35 3.72 17.63
C GLY A 98 13.46 4.24 16.18
N VAL A 99 12.50 5.03 15.71
CA VAL A 99 12.53 5.66 14.38
C VAL A 99 12.97 7.11 14.50
N VAL A 100 14.13 7.45 13.96
CA VAL A 100 14.58 8.84 13.82
C VAL A 100 13.78 9.52 12.72
N ASP A 101 13.28 10.73 12.99
CA ASP A 101 12.59 11.54 12.00
C ASP A 101 13.60 12.31 11.13
N LEU A 102 13.82 11.79 9.93
CA LEU A 102 14.69 12.37 8.92
C LEU A 102 13.95 13.36 8.01
N SER A 103 12.64 13.60 8.18
CA SER A 103 11.89 14.52 7.30
C SER A 103 12.33 15.99 7.45
N ASN A 104 13.11 16.29 8.50
CA ASN A 104 13.72 17.61 8.69
C ASN A 104 15.08 17.75 7.99
N ASN A 105 15.64 16.66 7.45
CA ASN A 105 16.94 16.66 6.81
C ASN A 105 16.81 16.95 5.30
N TYR A 106 17.17 18.16 4.89
CA TYR A 106 17.08 18.64 3.50
C TYR A 106 17.93 17.84 2.49
N LYS A 107 18.91 17.07 2.97
CA LYS A 107 19.70 16.16 2.15
C LYS A 107 18.82 15.05 1.54
N TYR A 108 17.82 14.59 2.29
CA TYR A 108 16.99 13.44 1.91
C TYR A 108 15.53 13.83 1.63
N TYR A 109 15.06 14.95 2.20
CA TYR A 109 13.67 15.39 2.13
C TYR A 109 13.56 16.77 1.49
N ASP A 110 12.69 16.88 0.50
CA ASP A 110 12.28 18.17 -0.04
C ASP A 110 11.10 18.70 0.76
N LYS A 111 11.35 19.77 1.54
CA LYS A 111 10.30 20.39 2.37
C LYS A 111 9.32 21.24 1.56
N GLU A 112 9.74 21.80 0.43
CA GLU A 112 8.89 22.66 -0.39
C GLU A 112 7.76 21.84 -1.01
N PHE A 113 8.09 20.64 -1.46
CA PHE A 113 7.15 19.73 -2.11
C PHE A 113 6.66 18.60 -1.20
N GLU A 114 7.02 18.62 0.09
CA GLU A 114 6.71 17.59 1.10
C GLU A 114 6.91 16.14 0.61
N HIS A 115 8.01 15.87 -0.09
CA HIS A 115 8.33 14.53 -0.58
C HIS A 115 9.78 14.17 -0.31
N TRP A 116 10.05 12.87 -0.24
CA TRP A 116 11.41 12.38 -0.19
C TRP A 116 12.04 12.53 -1.57
N LYS A 117 13.25 13.09 -1.62
CA LYS A 117 14.11 13.03 -2.82
C LYS A 117 14.50 11.59 -3.16
N ILE A 118 14.24 10.68 -2.22
CA ILE A 118 14.55 9.27 -2.29
C ILE A 118 13.28 8.45 -2.08
N GLY A 119 12.83 7.80 -3.14
CA GLY A 119 11.79 6.78 -3.17
C GLY A 119 12.19 5.46 -2.49
N HIS A 120 11.23 4.55 -2.44
CA HIS A 120 11.32 3.26 -1.74
C HIS A 120 10.95 2.16 -2.70
N ILE A 121 11.62 1.02 -2.57
CA ILE A 121 11.34 -0.17 -3.37
C ILE A 121 9.84 -0.50 -3.35
N ALA A 122 9.28 -0.82 -4.52
CA ALA A 122 7.92 -1.34 -4.60
C ALA A 122 7.88 -2.78 -4.07
N GLY A 123 6.71 -3.21 -3.60
CA GLY A 123 6.47 -4.62 -3.29
C GLY A 123 6.78 -5.49 -4.51
N LEU A 124 7.25 -6.73 -4.26
CA LEU A 124 7.55 -7.68 -5.33
C LEU A 124 6.30 -7.96 -6.15
N ILE A 125 6.41 -7.86 -7.46
CA ILE A 125 5.44 -8.48 -8.36
C ILE A 125 6.23 -9.26 -9.39
N TYR A 126 5.97 -10.55 -9.43
CA TYR A 126 6.55 -11.47 -10.39
C TYR A 126 5.43 -12.23 -11.08
N PHE A 127 5.59 -12.41 -12.39
CA PHE A 127 4.73 -13.22 -13.23
C PHE A 127 5.65 -13.99 -14.16
N ASN A 128 5.42 -15.29 -14.30
CA ASN A 128 6.25 -16.12 -15.15
C ASN A 128 5.80 -15.95 -16.62
N PRO A 129 6.60 -15.32 -17.49
CA PRO A 129 6.16 -15.00 -18.84
C PRO A 129 5.79 -16.23 -19.68
N LYS A 130 6.33 -17.42 -19.36
CA LYS A 130 5.98 -18.69 -20.00
C LYS A 130 4.50 -19.07 -19.85
N TYR A 131 3.89 -18.68 -18.74
CA TYR A 131 2.55 -19.11 -18.35
C TYR A 131 1.53 -17.95 -18.34
N ASN A 132 1.94 -16.77 -18.80
CA ASN A 132 1.09 -15.59 -18.85
C ASN A 132 -0.11 -15.80 -19.79
N GLY A 133 -1.32 -15.40 -19.35
CA GLY A 133 -2.54 -15.54 -20.13
C GLY A 133 -3.11 -16.97 -20.17
N GLN A 134 -2.64 -17.87 -19.31
CA GLN A 134 -3.10 -19.26 -19.24
C GLN A 134 -3.82 -19.56 -17.90
N ARG A 135 -4.63 -20.62 -17.91
CA ARG A 135 -5.31 -21.16 -16.73
C ARG A 135 -4.75 -22.54 -16.39
N PHE A 136 -4.43 -22.74 -15.12
CA PHE A 136 -3.87 -23.99 -14.60
C PHE A 136 -4.75 -24.51 -13.49
N ASP A 137 -4.94 -25.83 -13.45
CA ASP A 137 -5.64 -26.51 -12.37
C ASP A 137 -4.64 -26.93 -11.29
N ASN A 138 -5.13 -27.27 -10.09
CA ASN A 138 -4.32 -27.78 -8.98
C ASN A 138 -3.16 -26.86 -8.52
N CYS A 139 -3.33 -25.54 -8.65
CA CYS A 139 -2.38 -24.56 -8.16
C CYS A 139 -2.53 -24.33 -6.65
N TYR A 140 -1.45 -23.84 -6.03
CA TYR A 140 -1.38 -23.55 -4.60
C TYR A 140 -0.86 -22.14 -4.34
N GLU A 141 -1.56 -21.34 -3.53
CA GLU A 141 -1.05 -20.06 -3.01
C GLU A 141 -0.48 -20.26 -1.60
N TYR A 142 0.82 -20.03 -1.48
CA TYR A 142 1.54 -19.93 -0.22
C TYR A 142 1.67 -18.45 0.15
N ASP A 143 1.02 -18.03 1.24
CA ASP A 143 0.97 -16.63 1.72
C ASP A 143 1.76 -16.53 3.03
N ARG A 144 2.74 -15.62 3.09
CA ARG A 144 3.60 -15.47 4.26
C ARG A 144 2.94 -14.59 5.32
N ASN A 145 2.78 -15.11 6.53
CA ASN A 145 2.10 -14.42 7.62
C ASN A 145 2.91 -13.20 8.10
N ASN A 146 2.40 -11.99 7.85
CA ASN A 146 2.99 -10.72 8.29
C ASN A 146 4.46 -10.56 7.87
N SER A 147 4.73 -10.69 6.56
CA SER A 147 6.09 -10.62 6.00
C SER A 147 6.89 -9.40 6.48
N TYR A 148 6.29 -8.22 6.50
CA TYR A 148 6.98 -7.02 7.00
C TYR A 148 7.22 -7.04 8.51
N SER A 149 6.33 -7.62 9.30
CA SER A 149 6.58 -7.79 10.74
C SER A 149 7.74 -8.76 11.00
N ALA A 150 7.86 -9.83 10.20
CA ALA A 150 9.03 -10.71 10.26
C ALA A 150 10.32 -9.94 9.94
N ALA A 151 10.30 -9.12 8.89
CA ALA A 151 11.44 -8.26 8.54
C ALA A 151 11.77 -7.21 9.62
N MET A 152 10.78 -6.75 10.40
CA MET A 152 11.00 -5.85 11.53
C MET A 152 11.62 -6.53 12.76
N LEU A 153 11.67 -7.87 12.84
CA LEU A 153 12.34 -8.56 13.95
C LEU A 153 13.85 -8.67 13.74
N GLU A 154 14.29 -8.49 12.51
CA GLU A 154 15.68 -8.60 12.05
C GLU A 154 16.47 -7.30 12.30
N PRO A 155 17.81 -7.34 12.34
CA PRO A 155 18.62 -6.12 12.49
C PRO A 155 18.27 -5.03 11.49
N ILE A 156 18.28 -3.77 11.94
CA ILE A 156 17.92 -2.59 11.16
C ILE A 156 19.08 -1.58 11.09
N PRO A 157 19.11 -0.63 10.13
CA PRO A 157 20.14 0.41 10.13
C PRO A 157 20.00 1.34 11.32
N ASN A 158 21.12 1.66 11.98
CA ASN A 158 21.17 2.70 13.00
C ASN A 158 21.22 4.08 12.35
N THR A 159 20.05 4.64 12.02
CA THR A 159 19.96 5.97 11.42
C THR A 159 20.06 7.12 12.44
N LYS A 160 20.53 6.85 13.68
CA LYS A 160 20.87 7.90 14.66
C LYS A 160 22.27 8.47 14.42
N VAL A 161 23.09 7.74 13.66
CA VAL A 161 24.42 8.18 13.24
C VAL A 161 24.40 8.54 11.76
N GLU A 162 25.30 9.43 11.35
CA GLU A 162 25.48 9.73 9.93
C GLU A 162 26.01 8.48 9.20
N PRO A 163 25.50 8.19 7.98
CA PRO A 163 26.00 7.06 7.21
C PRO A 163 27.42 7.32 6.72
N ARG A 164 28.20 6.25 6.63
CA ARG A 164 29.37 6.24 5.76
C ARG A 164 28.90 6.23 4.31
N LEU A 165 29.48 7.10 3.49
CA LEU A 165 29.12 7.22 2.08
C LEU A 165 30.05 6.39 1.21
N ASN A 166 29.52 5.87 0.10
CA ASN A 166 30.25 5.25 -1.02
C ASN A 166 31.35 4.27 -0.59
N GLY A 167 30.98 3.01 -0.40
CA GLY A 167 31.96 1.98 -0.13
C GLY A 167 31.38 0.58 -0.08
N THR A 168 32.16 -0.35 0.46
CA THR A 168 31.72 -1.72 0.67
C THR A 168 31.06 -1.89 2.04
N VAL A 169 30.00 -2.68 2.09
CA VAL A 169 29.34 -3.12 3.33
C VAL A 169 30.27 -4.10 4.06
N LYS A 170 30.51 -3.88 5.34
CA LYS A 170 31.28 -4.76 6.22
C LYS A 170 30.36 -5.58 7.13
N LYS A 171 30.91 -6.59 7.79
CA LYS A 171 30.21 -7.32 8.85
C LYS A 171 29.61 -6.36 9.88
N GLY A 172 28.32 -6.54 10.18
CA GLY A 172 27.59 -5.71 11.14
C GLY A 172 27.13 -4.36 10.58
N GLU A 173 27.17 -4.15 9.27
CA GLU A 173 26.63 -2.98 8.59
C GLU A 173 25.45 -3.36 7.68
N ILE A 174 24.62 -2.36 7.33
CA ILE A 174 23.59 -2.47 6.30
C ILE A 174 23.85 -1.33 5.31
N GLY A 175 24.05 -1.69 4.05
CA GLY A 175 24.21 -0.75 2.95
C GLY A 175 22.87 -0.40 2.27
N PHE A 176 22.86 0.71 1.54
CA PHE A 176 21.77 1.11 0.67
C PHE A 176 22.32 1.61 -0.65
N ARG A 177 21.76 1.11 -1.74
CA ARG A 177 22.06 1.57 -3.09
C ARG A 177 20.92 2.42 -3.63
N GLU A 178 21.25 3.56 -4.20
CA GLU A 178 20.37 4.39 -5.01
C GLU A 178 20.27 3.80 -6.41
N MET A 179 19.04 3.53 -6.85
CA MET A 179 18.78 3.12 -8.23
C MET A 179 17.73 4.01 -8.85
N SER A 180 18.06 4.65 -9.97
CA SER A 180 17.07 5.31 -10.82
C SER A 180 16.30 4.25 -11.61
N ARG A 181 14.97 4.38 -11.65
CA ARG A 181 14.19 3.76 -12.73
C ARG A 181 14.26 4.74 -13.90
N GLY A 182 15.00 4.42 -14.95
CA GLY A 182 15.35 5.31 -16.07
C GLY A 182 14.22 6.00 -16.86
N TYR A 183 12.98 5.97 -16.38
CA TYR A 183 11.83 6.70 -16.91
C TYR A 183 11.25 7.74 -15.93
N THR A 184 11.78 7.83 -14.69
CA THR A 184 11.41 8.85 -13.69
C THR A 184 12.65 9.38 -12.97
N ASP A 185 12.60 10.63 -12.51
CA ASP A 185 13.62 11.20 -11.62
C ASP A 185 13.56 10.60 -10.20
N GLU A 186 12.80 9.52 -9.99
CA GLU A 186 12.66 8.88 -8.70
C GLU A 186 13.85 7.94 -8.44
N ILE A 187 14.64 8.28 -7.43
CA ILE A 187 15.72 7.45 -6.91
C ILE A 187 15.12 6.45 -5.92
N PHE A 188 15.40 5.16 -6.03
CA PHE A 188 14.93 4.12 -5.12
C PHE A 188 16.05 3.58 -4.24
N LEU A 189 15.82 3.42 -2.93
CA LEU A 189 16.77 2.73 -2.05
C LEU A 189 16.54 1.22 -2.04
N TYR A 190 17.60 0.49 -2.31
CA TYR A 190 17.69 -0.96 -2.15
C TYR A 190 18.65 -1.27 -1.01
N ALA A 191 18.19 -1.99 0.01
CA ALA A 191 19.08 -2.41 1.08
C ALA A 191 20.03 -3.50 0.57
N VAL A 192 21.26 -3.47 1.06
CA VAL A 192 22.34 -4.40 0.75
C VAL A 192 22.77 -5.04 2.07
N PHE A 193 22.55 -6.34 2.19
CA PHE A 193 22.83 -7.09 3.41
C PHE A 193 24.10 -7.95 3.32
N GLU A 194 24.61 -8.17 2.11
CA GLU A 194 25.81 -8.98 1.86
C GLU A 194 27.09 -8.17 2.09
N GLU A 195 28.02 -8.74 2.86
CA GLU A 195 29.36 -8.18 3.04
C GLU A 195 30.14 -8.15 1.71
N GLY A 196 30.93 -7.09 1.50
CA GLY A 196 31.73 -6.89 0.30
C GLY A 196 31.00 -6.21 -0.86
N ARG A 197 29.68 -6.06 -0.81
CA ARG A 197 28.90 -5.36 -1.85
C ARG A 197 29.01 -3.84 -1.70
N LEU A 198 29.01 -3.14 -2.84
CA LEU A 198 29.01 -1.67 -2.90
C LEU A 198 27.65 -1.07 -2.53
N ALA A 199 27.68 0.01 -1.75
CA ALA A 199 26.52 0.80 -1.34
C ALA A 199 26.87 2.30 -1.25
N ASP A 200 25.86 3.14 -1.47
CA ASP A 200 25.97 4.62 -1.46
C ASP A 200 25.84 5.16 -0.02
N TYR A 201 25.02 4.52 0.81
CA TYR A 201 24.89 4.82 2.25
C TYR A 201 25.07 3.55 3.07
N ILE A 202 25.88 3.63 4.12
CA ILE A 202 26.19 2.48 4.97
C ILE A 202 26.02 2.88 6.42
N PHE A 203 25.15 2.15 7.12
CA PHE A 203 24.87 2.35 8.53
C PHE A 203 25.32 1.12 9.33
N PRO A 204 25.77 1.27 10.58
CA PRO A 204 25.88 0.16 11.51
C PRO A 204 24.52 -0.53 11.67
N ALA A 205 24.51 -1.85 11.68
CA ALA A 205 23.33 -2.63 12.03
C ALA A 205 23.15 -2.62 13.55
N ILE A 206 21.92 -2.43 14.01
CA ILE A 206 21.54 -2.57 15.41
C ILE A 206 20.47 -3.64 15.55
N GLU A 207 20.35 -4.19 16.75
CA GLU A 207 19.20 -4.99 17.11
C GLU A 207 17.91 -4.19 16.88
N SER A 208 16.89 -4.84 16.31
CA SER A 208 15.62 -4.16 16.03
C SER A 208 14.98 -3.63 17.31
N PRO A 209 14.71 -2.32 17.40
CA PRO A 209 13.95 -1.75 18.50
C PRO A 209 12.44 -2.07 18.40
N PHE A 210 12.01 -2.77 17.35
CA PHE A 210 10.60 -3.06 17.09
C PHE A 210 10.13 -4.42 17.60
N LYS A 211 11.03 -5.29 18.09
CA LYS A 211 10.71 -6.66 18.54
C LYS A 211 9.51 -6.69 19.48
N LYS A 212 9.57 -5.94 20.58
CA LYS A 212 8.50 -5.85 21.58
C LYS A 212 7.17 -5.38 20.99
N PHE A 213 7.20 -4.42 20.06
CA PHE A 213 5.98 -3.92 19.39
C PHE A 213 5.35 -5.00 18.53
N VAL A 214 6.15 -5.65 17.67
CA VAL A 214 5.70 -6.68 16.74
C VAL A 214 5.12 -7.88 17.49
N GLU A 215 5.87 -8.42 18.45
CA GLU A 215 5.45 -9.60 19.22
C GLU A 215 4.17 -9.35 20.02
N TYR A 216 4.06 -8.17 20.65
CA TYR A 216 2.87 -7.80 21.42
C TYR A 216 1.63 -7.73 20.54
N TYR A 217 1.66 -6.98 19.44
CA TYR A 217 0.49 -6.79 18.59
C TYR A 217 0.14 -8.04 17.79
N TYR A 218 1.13 -8.84 17.40
CA TYR A 218 0.89 -10.14 16.80
C TYR A 218 0.18 -11.09 17.77
N LYS A 219 0.75 -11.30 18.97
CA LYS A 219 0.15 -12.17 19.99
C LYS A 219 -1.23 -11.69 20.42
N LYS A 220 -1.42 -10.37 20.53
CA LYS A 220 -2.72 -9.77 20.83
C LYS A 220 -3.72 -10.07 19.72
N ARG A 221 -3.33 -9.98 18.45
CA ARG A 221 -4.21 -10.33 17.32
C ARG A 221 -4.66 -11.79 17.39
N GLU A 222 -3.72 -12.72 17.55
CA GLU A 222 -4.01 -14.17 17.57
C GLU A 222 -4.94 -14.57 18.72
N LYS A 223 -4.80 -13.91 19.89
CA LYS A 223 -5.68 -14.15 21.06
C LYS A 223 -7.04 -13.46 20.98
N THR A 224 -7.20 -12.46 20.11
CA THR A 224 -8.43 -11.67 20.04
C THR A 224 -9.50 -12.46 19.30
N LYS A 225 -10.68 -12.67 19.89
CA LYS A 225 -11.81 -13.35 19.19
C LYS A 225 -12.66 -12.41 18.33
N ASN A 226 -12.64 -11.11 18.63
CA ASN A 226 -13.41 -10.11 17.89
C ASN A 226 -12.72 -9.76 16.55
N LYS A 227 -13.41 -9.97 15.42
CA LYS A 227 -12.87 -9.73 14.07
C LYS A 227 -12.48 -8.28 13.81
N GLN A 228 -13.23 -7.30 14.31
CA GLN A 228 -12.90 -5.86 14.13
C GLN A 228 -11.61 -5.50 14.89
N GLU A 229 -11.45 -6.00 16.11
CA GLU A 229 -10.22 -5.78 16.87
C GLU A 229 -9.03 -6.56 16.29
N GLN A 230 -9.23 -7.78 15.76
CA GLN A 230 -8.18 -8.49 15.00
C GLN A 230 -7.71 -7.67 13.79
N GLU A 231 -8.64 -7.14 13.01
CA GLU A 231 -8.35 -6.30 11.84
C GLU A 231 -7.63 -5.00 12.25
N LYS A 232 -8.05 -4.38 13.35
CA LYS A 232 -7.35 -3.22 13.92
C LYS A 232 -5.91 -3.55 14.33
N MET A 233 -5.66 -4.70 14.95
CA MET A 233 -4.28 -5.11 15.29
C MET A 233 -3.44 -5.36 14.02
N LYS A 234 -4.03 -5.97 12.98
CA LYS A 234 -3.39 -6.12 11.67
C LYS A 234 -3.05 -4.76 11.05
N GLN A 235 -3.97 -3.80 11.12
CA GLN A 235 -3.74 -2.43 10.67
C GLN A 235 -2.66 -1.72 11.48
N ILE A 236 -2.55 -1.95 12.79
CA ILE A 236 -1.46 -1.43 13.62
C ILE A 236 -0.10 -1.89 13.10
N LEU A 237 0.05 -3.19 12.83
CA LEU A 237 1.29 -3.73 12.28
C LEU A 237 1.59 -3.13 10.90
N ASN A 238 0.64 -3.20 9.96
CA ASN A 238 0.87 -2.79 8.56
C ASN A 238 1.01 -1.27 8.36
N TYR A 239 0.14 -0.47 8.98
CA TYR A 239 0.16 0.98 8.77
C TYR A 239 1.33 1.66 9.46
N SER A 240 1.86 1.06 10.53
CA SER A 240 3.07 1.59 11.18
C SER A 240 4.24 1.62 10.20
N ILE A 241 4.46 0.54 9.44
CA ILE A 241 5.49 0.45 8.40
C ILE A 241 5.27 1.49 7.30
N GLY A 242 4.03 1.59 6.78
CA GLY A 242 3.70 2.59 5.77
C GLY A 242 3.93 4.03 6.25
N TYR A 243 3.80 4.29 7.55
CA TYR A 243 4.09 5.59 8.14
C TYR A 243 5.58 5.80 8.42
N ILE A 244 6.37 4.76 8.71
CA ILE A 244 7.84 4.85 8.80
C ILE A 244 8.40 5.48 7.52
N ARG A 245 7.86 5.12 6.35
CA ARG A 245 8.24 5.74 5.07
C ARG A 245 8.24 7.27 5.11
N ARG A 246 7.27 7.89 5.79
CA ARG A 246 7.14 9.36 5.89
C ARG A 246 8.17 9.98 6.82
N LYS A 247 8.89 9.18 7.60
CA LYS A 247 9.79 9.63 8.66
C LYS A 247 11.24 9.17 8.45
N ASN A 248 11.44 7.98 7.88
CA ASN A 248 12.75 7.38 7.71
C ASN A 248 12.76 6.40 6.53
N PRO A 249 13.25 6.82 5.35
CA PRO A 249 13.23 6.00 4.15
C PRO A 249 14.21 4.82 4.23
N PHE A 250 15.30 4.90 5.01
CA PHE A 250 16.28 3.83 5.16
C PHE A 250 15.71 2.65 5.95
N ILE A 251 15.09 2.90 7.12
CA ILE A 251 14.43 1.84 7.90
C ILE A 251 13.31 1.20 7.07
N HIS A 252 12.49 2.01 6.39
CA HIS A 252 11.43 1.51 5.53
C HIS A 252 11.98 0.62 4.41
N SER A 253 12.99 1.08 3.68
CA SER A 253 13.59 0.34 2.57
C SER A 253 14.30 -0.93 3.04
N CYS A 254 14.89 -0.93 4.24
CA CYS A 254 15.44 -2.13 4.87
C CYS A 254 14.35 -3.19 5.09
N ILE A 255 13.22 -2.82 5.69
CA ILE A 255 12.10 -3.73 5.95
C ILE A 255 11.56 -4.31 4.64
N LEU A 256 11.31 -3.45 3.64
CA LEU A 256 10.75 -3.88 2.36
C LEU A 256 11.73 -4.75 1.55
N SER A 257 13.01 -4.38 1.49
CA SER A 257 14.02 -5.15 0.76
C SER A 257 14.16 -6.55 1.37
N ARG A 258 14.15 -6.67 2.70
CA ARG A 258 14.24 -7.98 3.37
C ARG A 258 13.03 -8.85 3.12
N ALA A 259 11.83 -8.26 3.17
CA ALA A 259 10.59 -8.96 2.85
C ALA A 259 10.57 -9.43 1.39
N ARG A 260 11.07 -8.60 0.47
CA ARG A 260 11.18 -8.91 -0.95
C ARG A 260 12.20 -10.00 -1.25
N TYR A 261 13.46 -9.85 -0.82
CA TYR A 261 14.52 -10.81 -1.10
C TYR A 261 14.16 -12.20 -0.58
N TYR A 262 13.53 -12.28 0.60
CA TYR A 262 13.03 -13.56 1.13
C TYR A 262 12.08 -14.29 0.16
N ILE A 263 11.22 -13.57 -0.57
CA ILE A 263 10.32 -14.17 -1.55
C ILE A 263 11.06 -14.42 -2.88
N GLU A 264 11.90 -13.50 -3.32
CA GLU A 264 12.69 -13.66 -4.56
C GLU A 264 13.59 -14.90 -4.50
N ASP A 265 14.23 -15.17 -3.36
CA ASP A 265 15.07 -16.37 -3.13
C ASP A 265 14.28 -17.68 -3.20
N LEU A 266 12.94 -17.62 -3.16
CA LEU A 266 12.06 -18.79 -3.23
C LEU A 266 11.42 -18.93 -4.62
N ILE A 267 11.58 -17.98 -5.53
CA ILE A 267 11.04 -18.08 -6.90
C ILE A 267 11.85 -19.10 -7.69
N ASP A 268 11.13 -20.03 -8.34
CA ASP A 268 11.68 -21.12 -9.16
C ASP A 268 10.84 -21.33 -10.43
N GLU A 269 11.19 -22.34 -11.22
CA GLU A 269 10.49 -22.70 -12.46
C GLU A 269 9.02 -23.13 -12.27
N ASN A 270 8.65 -23.55 -11.06
CA ASN A 270 7.29 -23.95 -10.71
C ASN A 270 6.43 -22.77 -10.24
N THR A 271 7.05 -21.61 -10.03
CA THR A 271 6.37 -20.39 -9.62
C THR A 271 5.66 -19.75 -10.81
N LEU A 272 4.34 -19.62 -10.70
CA LEU A 272 3.48 -18.95 -11.68
C LEU A 272 3.47 -17.44 -11.47
N TYR A 273 3.24 -17.03 -10.22
CA TYR A 273 2.95 -15.66 -9.87
C TYR A 273 3.39 -15.39 -8.43
N SER A 274 3.86 -14.18 -8.15
CA SER A 274 4.09 -13.71 -6.78
C SER A 274 3.67 -12.26 -6.65
N ASN A 275 3.05 -11.93 -5.51
CA ASN A 275 2.70 -10.56 -5.16
C ASN A 275 2.97 -10.30 -3.70
N THR A 276 3.93 -9.41 -3.45
CA THR A 276 4.39 -8.95 -2.14
C THR A 276 4.95 -10.08 -1.28
N ASP A 277 4.07 -10.88 -0.68
CA ASP A 277 4.37 -11.90 0.32
C ASP A 277 3.73 -13.26 0.01
N SER A 278 3.19 -13.44 -1.20
CA SER A 278 2.65 -14.73 -1.65
C SER A 278 3.36 -15.30 -2.87
N ILE A 279 3.37 -16.63 -2.98
CA ILE A 279 3.86 -17.42 -4.12
C ILE A 279 2.73 -18.33 -4.57
N VAL A 280 2.42 -18.28 -5.87
CA VAL A 280 1.50 -19.21 -6.54
C VAL A 280 2.31 -20.20 -7.35
N SER A 281 2.07 -21.49 -7.13
CA SER A 281 2.83 -22.60 -7.72
C SER A 281 1.95 -23.51 -8.57
N LEU A 282 2.54 -24.11 -9.62
CA LEU A 282 1.97 -25.16 -10.49
C LEU A 282 1.63 -26.48 -9.77
N GLY A 283 1.94 -26.57 -8.48
CA GLY A 283 1.68 -27.73 -7.64
C GLY A 283 2.19 -27.51 -6.22
N ARG A 284 2.22 -28.59 -5.44
CA ARG A 284 2.75 -28.55 -4.07
C ARG A 284 4.25 -28.29 -4.07
N ARG A 285 4.71 -27.47 -3.12
CA ARG A 285 6.12 -27.14 -2.90
C ARG A 285 6.59 -27.58 -1.52
N LEU A 286 7.35 -28.66 -1.46
CA LEU A 286 7.82 -29.24 -0.19
C LEU A 286 8.72 -28.29 0.59
N ASP A 287 9.49 -27.44 -0.09
CA ASP A 287 10.36 -26.43 0.52
C ASP A 287 9.57 -25.32 1.23
N LEU A 288 8.40 -24.95 0.71
CA LEU A 288 7.46 -24.03 1.35
C LEU A 288 6.61 -24.72 2.41
N GLU A 289 6.21 -25.98 2.16
CA GLU A 289 5.38 -26.76 3.10
C GLU A 289 6.10 -27.05 4.41
N LYS A 290 7.42 -27.25 4.39
CA LYS A 290 8.26 -27.35 5.59
C LYS A 290 8.28 -26.08 6.45
N LYS A 291 7.86 -24.94 5.88
CA LYS A 291 7.82 -23.61 6.53
C LYS A 291 6.39 -23.19 6.88
N LEU A 292 5.43 -24.11 6.81
CA LEU A 292 4.05 -23.84 7.21
C LEU A 292 3.94 -23.73 8.73
N GLY A 293 3.14 -22.77 9.19
CA GLY A 293 2.91 -22.59 10.61
C GLY A 293 2.04 -21.38 10.95
N HIS A 294 2.03 -21.06 12.23
CA HIS A 294 1.21 -19.99 12.81
C HIS A 294 2.06 -18.88 13.45
N ASN A 295 3.37 -18.87 13.24
CA ASN A 295 4.26 -17.83 13.74
C ASN A 295 4.41 -16.69 12.73
N ILE A 296 5.03 -15.61 13.19
CA ILE A 296 5.38 -14.45 12.36
C ILE A 296 6.39 -14.90 11.31
N GLY A 297 6.07 -14.71 10.03
CA GLY A 297 6.93 -15.05 8.92
C GLY A 297 6.77 -16.48 8.38
N ASP A 298 5.96 -17.33 9.03
CA ASP A 298 5.61 -18.66 8.53
C ASP A 298 4.70 -18.55 7.29
N PHE A 299 4.73 -19.57 6.44
CA PHE A 299 3.77 -19.69 5.34
C PHE A 299 2.44 -20.28 5.81
N LYS A 300 1.38 -19.97 5.07
CA LYS A 300 0.12 -20.72 5.10
C LYS A 300 -0.34 -20.99 3.67
N ILE A 301 -1.06 -22.09 3.46
CA ILE A 301 -1.77 -22.33 2.20
C ILE A 301 -3.08 -21.52 2.26
N LYS A 302 -3.23 -20.56 1.35
CA LYS A 302 -4.36 -19.63 1.33
C LYS A 302 -5.41 -20.00 0.29
N HIS A 303 -4.98 -20.47 -0.87
CA HIS A 303 -5.84 -20.96 -1.92
C HIS A 303 -5.29 -22.27 -2.51
N LYS A 304 -6.22 -23.09 -2.98
CA LYS A 304 -5.97 -24.27 -3.80
C LYS A 304 -7.01 -24.30 -4.92
N GLY A 305 -6.61 -24.66 -6.13
CA GLY A 305 -7.52 -24.90 -7.23
C GLY A 305 -7.05 -24.25 -8.53
N ASN A 306 -8.00 -23.73 -9.31
CA ASN A 306 -7.73 -23.25 -10.64
C ASN A 306 -7.23 -21.80 -10.56
N PHE A 307 -6.14 -21.50 -11.24
CA PHE A 307 -5.51 -20.19 -11.23
C PHE A 307 -5.27 -19.69 -12.65
N ALA A 308 -5.60 -18.43 -12.90
CA ALA A 308 -5.27 -17.73 -14.12
C ALA A 308 -4.68 -16.36 -13.79
N TYR A 309 -3.77 -15.88 -14.63
CA TYR A 309 -3.23 -14.53 -14.50
C TYR A 309 -2.83 -13.97 -15.87
N ASN A 310 -2.79 -12.64 -15.93
CA ASN A 310 -2.22 -11.88 -17.02
C ASN A 310 -1.44 -10.68 -16.45
N ASP A 311 -0.89 -9.82 -17.31
CA ASP A 311 -0.11 -8.64 -16.87
C ASP A 311 -0.92 -7.67 -15.99
N SER A 312 -2.26 -7.73 -16.09
CA SER A 312 -3.19 -6.81 -15.44
C SER A 312 -3.75 -7.34 -14.11
N GLY A 313 -3.72 -8.65 -13.85
CA GLY A 313 -4.34 -9.23 -12.66
C GLY A 313 -4.28 -10.75 -12.57
N TYR A 314 -5.00 -11.31 -11.59
CA TYR A 314 -5.12 -12.74 -11.38
C TYR A 314 -6.52 -13.14 -10.92
N GLN A 315 -6.86 -14.42 -11.09
CA GLN A 315 -8.16 -14.98 -10.78
C GLN A 315 -8.05 -16.43 -10.28
N TRP A 316 -8.63 -16.70 -9.11
CA TRP A 316 -8.78 -18.05 -8.54
C TRP A 316 -10.18 -18.59 -8.84
N ASN A 317 -10.32 -19.87 -9.17
CA ASN A 317 -11.59 -20.62 -9.22
C ASN A 317 -12.76 -19.91 -9.93
N LYS A 318 -12.47 -19.10 -10.96
CA LYS A 318 -13.44 -18.20 -11.62
C LYS A 318 -14.19 -17.25 -10.66
N GLU A 319 -13.62 -16.97 -9.49
CA GLU A 319 -14.05 -15.92 -8.57
C GLU A 319 -13.84 -14.54 -9.18
N ILE A 320 -14.31 -13.49 -8.51
CA ILE A 320 -14.06 -12.11 -8.93
C ILE A 320 -12.55 -11.85 -9.01
N PRO A 321 -12.03 -11.42 -10.18
CA PRO A 321 -10.60 -11.26 -10.37
C PRO A 321 -10.05 -10.12 -9.51
N SER A 322 -8.75 -10.19 -9.27
CA SER A 322 -7.97 -9.11 -8.69
C SER A 322 -7.18 -8.41 -9.79
N VAL A 323 -7.73 -7.31 -10.31
CA VAL A 323 -7.10 -6.49 -11.36
C VAL A 323 -6.50 -5.23 -10.75
N ARG A 324 -5.26 -4.90 -11.12
CA ARG A 324 -4.54 -3.74 -10.59
C ARG A 324 -5.31 -2.46 -10.91
N GLY A 325 -5.44 -1.58 -9.91
CA GLY A 325 -6.16 -0.30 -10.07
C GLY A 325 -7.69 -0.42 -10.10
N ARG A 326 -8.27 -1.61 -10.02
CA ARG A 326 -9.73 -1.81 -10.07
C ARG A 326 -10.24 -2.47 -8.80
N SER A 327 -11.35 -1.96 -8.27
CA SER A 327 -12.01 -2.53 -7.09
C SER A 327 -12.72 -3.84 -7.45
N LYS A 328 -12.68 -4.83 -6.56
CA LYS A 328 -13.49 -6.06 -6.73
C LYS A 328 -15.00 -5.77 -6.79
N GLN A 329 -15.47 -4.70 -6.13
CA GLN A 329 -16.88 -4.33 -6.15
C GLN A 329 -17.33 -3.90 -7.55
N TRP A 330 -16.44 -3.33 -8.35
CA TRP A 330 -16.74 -2.94 -9.71
C TRP A 330 -17.09 -4.15 -10.58
N PHE A 331 -16.31 -5.23 -10.49
CA PHE A 331 -16.61 -6.48 -11.19
C PHE A 331 -17.95 -7.10 -10.76
N LYS A 332 -18.27 -7.06 -9.47
CA LYS A 332 -19.56 -7.55 -8.96
C LYS A 332 -20.75 -6.82 -9.58
N ASN A 333 -20.61 -5.51 -9.76
CA ASN A 333 -21.69 -4.68 -10.26
C ASN A 333 -21.81 -4.74 -11.78
N ALA A 334 -20.68 -4.73 -12.49
CA ALA A 334 -20.64 -4.71 -13.96
C ALA A 334 -20.86 -6.09 -14.58
N PHE A 335 -20.48 -7.16 -13.87
CA PHE A 335 -20.52 -8.55 -14.37
C PHE A 335 -21.25 -9.45 -13.37
N PRO A 336 -22.58 -9.31 -13.22
CA PRO A 336 -23.35 -10.10 -12.26
C PRO A 336 -23.32 -11.61 -12.57
N ASN A 337 -23.09 -11.99 -13.83
CA ASN A 337 -22.99 -13.38 -14.28
C ASN A 337 -21.55 -13.94 -14.20
N GLY A 338 -20.62 -13.20 -13.60
CA GLY A 338 -19.20 -13.57 -13.56
C GLY A 338 -18.39 -12.90 -14.66
N PHE A 339 -17.08 -12.86 -14.45
CA PHE A 339 -16.09 -12.30 -15.37
C PHE A 339 -14.91 -13.27 -15.43
N ASP A 340 -14.52 -13.76 -16.60
CA ASP A 340 -13.32 -14.57 -16.80
C ASP A 340 -12.16 -13.67 -17.25
N LEU A 341 -11.07 -13.71 -16.47
CA LEU A 341 -9.91 -12.84 -16.70
C LEU A 341 -9.24 -13.01 -18.07
N LEU A 342 -9.36 -14.19 -18.68
CA LEU A 342 -8.64 -14.53 -19.90
C LEU A 342 -9.46 -14.27 -21.16
N THR A 343 -10.78 -14.41 -21.09
CA THR A 343 -11.66 -14.31 -22.27
C THR A 343 -12.46 -13.02 -22.31
N ASP A 344 -12.79 -12.45 -21.16
CA ASP A 344 -13.67 -11.29 -21.13
C ASP A 344 -12.85 -10.01 -21.29
N ARG A 345 -13.29 -9.16 -22.22
CA ARG A 345 -12.66 -7.86 -22.43
C ARG A 345 -12.91 -7.00 -21.20
N LEU A 346 -11.84 -6.44 -20.62
CA LEU A 346 -12.00 -5.35 -19.67
C LEU A 346 -12.70 -4.19 -20.40
N PRO A 347 -13.90 -3.78 -20.00
CA PRO A 347 -14.58 -2.64 -20.61
C PRO A 347 -13.69 -1.42 -20.50
N TYR A 348 -13.58 -0.70 -21.61
CA TYR A 348 -12.85 0.55 -21.68
C TYR A 348 -13.64 1.60 -20.91
N ILE A 349 -13.40 1.68 -19.61
CA ILE A 349 -13.93 2.73 -18.77
C ILE A 349 -12.82 3.77 -18.66
N GLU A 350 -13.02 4.93 -19.28
CA GLU A 350 -12.38 6.17 -18.84
C GLU A 350 -12.68 6.27 -17.34
N ALA A 351 -11.68 5.95 -16.53
CA ALA A 351 -11.84 5.75 -15.10
C ALA A 351 -12.69 6.87 -14.50
N ASN A 352 -13.89 6.54 -14.00
CA ASN A 352 -14.87 7.42 -13.34
C ASN A 352 -14.39 8.87 -13.27
N LYS A 353 -14.43 9.60 -14.39
CA LYS A 353 -13.96 10.99 -14.42
C LYS A 353 -15.04 11.80 -13.73
N PHE A 354 -14.78 12.15 -12.49
CA PHE A 354 -15.57 13.14 -11.80
C PHE A 354 -14.97 14.50 -12.16
N ILE A 355 -15.71 15.32 -12.91
CA ILE A 355 -15.32 16.69 -13.23
C ILE A 355 -16.07 17.59 -12.26
N TYR A 356 -15.32 18.41 -11.50
CA TYR A 356 -15.94 19.47 -10.72
C TYR A 356 -16.34 20.60 -11.67
N ASN A 357 -17.64 20.80 -11.82
CA ASN A 357 -18.19 21.93 -12.57
C ASN A 357 -18.18 23.16 -11.66
N GLU A 358 -17.25 24.09 -11.88
CA GLU A 358 -17.10 25.30 -11.08
C GLU A 358 -18.32 26.23 -11.16
N GLU A 359 -18.96 26.32 -12.32
CA GLU A 359 -20.12 27.18 -12.54
C GLU A 359 -21.36 26.69 -11.78
N LYS A 360 -21.57 25.36 -11.75
CA LYS A 360 -22.68 24.75 -11.02
C LYS A 360 -22.34 24.48 -9.55
N GLY A 361 -21.05 24.42 -9.22
CA GLY A 361 -20.56 23.98 -7.93
C GLY A 361 -20.86 22.51 -7.64
N GLU A 362 -20.93 21.67 -8.66
CA GLU A 362 -21.36 20.27 -8.60
C GLU A 362 -20.26 19.33 -9.14
N ILE A 363 -20.23 18.09 -8.64
CA ILE A 363 -19.40 17.03 -9.22
C ILE A 363 -20.23 16.33 -10.29
N GLU A 364 -19.88 16.50 -11.55
CA GLU A 364 -20.53 15.81 -12.67
C GLU A 364 -19.81 14.48 -12.93
N TYR A 365 -20.59 13.41 -13.11
CA TYR A 365 -20.09 12.12 -13.54
C TYR A 365 -19.87 12.17 -15.06
N ALA A 366 -18.62 12.29 -15.50
CA ALA A 366 -18.26 12.15 -16.91
C ALA A 366 -18.13 10.66 -17.24
N ALA A 367 -19.26 9.93 -17.25
CA ALA A 367 -19.35 8.76 -18.10
C ALA A 367 -19.94 9.19 -19.42
N LYS A 368 -19.13 9.20 -20.47
CA LYS A 368 -19.65 8.76 -21.76
C LYS A 368 -19.53 7.24 -21.76
N SER A 369 -20.67 6.55 -21.73
CA SER A 369 -20.71 5.24 -22.38
C SER A 369 -20.32 5.48 -23.84
N ILE A 370 -19.30 4.80 -24.33
CA ILE A 370 -19.24 4.52 -25.76
C ILE A 370 -20.18 3.31 -25.91
N GLU A 371 -21.48 3.61 -26.00
CA GLU A 371 -22.35 2.76 -26.81
C GLU A 371 -21.97 3.09 -28.26
N ASP A 372 -21.51 2.07 -28.98
CA ASP A 372 -21.26 2.02 -30.42
C ASP A 372 -20.20 2.97 -31.01
N GLU A 373 -18.97 2.47 -31.12
CA GLU A 373 -18.11 2.76 -32.28
C GLU A 373 -17.91 1.46 -33.07
N GLU A 374 -18.98 1.00 -33.72
CA GLU A 374 -18.86 0.41 -35.05
C GLU A 374 -18.54 1.55 -36.04
N THR A 375 -17.31 2.07 -36.03
CA THR A 375 -16.67 2.74 -37.18
C THR A 375 -15.26 3.20 -36.81
N LEU A 376 -14.26 2.38 -37.16
CA LEU A 376 -13.08 2.78 -37.96
C LEU A 376 -12.22 1.55 -38.27
#